data_AF-A0A7X5VKA1-F1
#
_entry.id   AF-A0A7X5VKA1-F1
#
_cell.length_a   1.000
_cell.length_b   1.000
_cell.length_c   1.000
_cell.angle_alpha   90.00
_cell.angle_beta   90.00
_cell.angle_gamma   90.00
#
_symmetry.space_group_name_H-M   'P 1'
#
loop_
_entity.id
_entity.type
_entity.pdbx_description
1 polymer ?
#
loop_
_entity_poly.entity_id
_entity_poly.type
_entity_poly.pdbx_seq_one_letter_code
_entity_poly.pdbx_strand_id
1 'polypeptide(L)'
;MELSDRNKLFIGLKLDTGLRRQLEAVSGPDRKYVSGEDPAFLRIVSLGDDLYVGKVVEDRLTTDRVDDVRRNVVSILHRLCPDTRIPETLEIVACLAEPGHGP
;
A
#
# COMPACT_ATOMS: atom_id res chain seq x y z
N MET A 1 23.52 -5.45 -16.81
CA MET A 1 22.34 -4.97 -16.08
C MET A 1 21.16 -5.74 -16.63
N GLU A 2 20.44 -6.46 -15.78
CA GLU A 2 19.33 -7.33 -16.18
C GLU A 2 18.08 -6.89 -15.41
N LEU A 3 16.93 -6.87 -16.08
CA LEU A 3 15.65 -6.58 -15.47
C LEU A 3 15.08 -7.89 -14.88
N SER A 4 14.54 -7.83 -13.67
CA SER A 4 13.85 -8.96 -13.04
C SER A 4 12.39 -8.63 -12.92
N ASP A 5 11.51 -9.59 -13.25
CA ASP A 5 10.06 -9.41 -13.16
C ASP A 5 9.38 -10.21 -12.04
N ARG A 6 10.17 -10.63 -11.06
CA ARG A 6 9.74 -11.60 -10.05
C ARG A 6 9.14 -10.96 -8.81
N ASN A 7 9.22 -9.63 -8.67
CA ASN A 7 8.93 -8.97 -7.42
C ASN A 7 7.78 -7.98 -7.60
N LYS A 8 6.65 -8.25 -6.94
CA LYS A 8 5.57 -7.27 -6.84
C LYS A 8 6.11 -5.98 -6.24
N LEU A 9 5.59 -4.85 -6.68
CA LEU A 9 5.93 -3.55 -6.12
C LEU A 9 4.87 -3.15 -5.11
N PHE A 10 5.27 -2.37 -4.12
CA PHE A 10 4.40 -1.75 -3.15
C PHE A 10 4.51 -0.24 -3.31
N ILE A 11 3.37 0.44 -3.44
CA ILE A 11 3.29 1.89 -3.53
C ILE A 11 2.48 2.39 -2.33
N GLY A 12 3.13 3.11 -1.43
CA GLY A 12 2.50 3.52 -0.18
C GLY A 12 3.34 4.45 0.67
N LEU A 13 2.99 4.56 1.93
CA LEU A 13 3.71 5.35 2.91
C LEU A 13 3.86 4.62 4.22
N LYS A 14 4.86 5.02 5.00
CA LYS A 14 5.03 4.57 6.38
C LYS A 14 3.82 4.99 7.23
N LEU A 15 3.33 4.03 8.02
CA LEU A 15 2.30 4.25 9.02
C LEU A 15 2.92 4.92 10.24
N ASP A 16 2.59 6.18 10.44
CA ASP A 16 2.88 6.85 11.70
C ASP A 16 1.82 6.47 12.77
N THR A 17 2.13 6.73 14.04
CA THR A 17 1.29 6.35 15.18
C THR A 17 -0.11 6.96 15.07
N GLY A 18 -0.22 8.19 14.57
CA GLY A 18 -1.51 8.86 14.33
C GLY A 18 -2.34 8.17 13.26
N LEU A 19 -1.75 7.88 12.10
CA LEU A 19 -2.43 7.24 10.98
C LEU A 19 -2.85 5.81 11.32
N ARG A 20 -1.96 5.07 12.01
CA ARG A 20 -2.26 3.72 12.51
C ARG A 20 -3.49 3.71 13.41
N ARG A 21 -3.56 4.63 14.39
CA ARG A 21 -4.70 4.73 15.30
C ARG A 21 -6.01 5.07 14.57
N GLN A 22 -5.95 5.93 13.55
CA GLN A 22 -7.13 6.24 12.74
C GLN A 22 -7.59 5.02 11.92
N LEU A 23 -6.66 4.30 11.29
CA LEU A 23 -6.98 3.06 10.57
C LEU A 23 -7.53 1.96 11.49
N GLU A 24 -7.02 1.84 12.71
CA GLU A 24 -7.57 0.91 13.71
C GLU A 24 -8.99 1.32 14.16
N ALA A 25 -9.29 2.61 14.15
CA ALA A 25 -10.63 3.13 14.43
C ALA A 25 -11.61 2.94 13.26
N VAL A 26 -11.12 2.76 12.02
CA VAL A 26 -11.97 2.47 10.86
C VAL A 26 -12.77 1.19 11.11
N SER A 27 -14.09 1.33 11.12
CA SER A 27 -15.03 0.26 11.43
C SER A 27 -16.16 0.21 10.40
N GLY A 28 -16.82 -0.93 10.29
CA GLY A 28 -17.96 -1.10 9.39
C GLY A 28 -17.57 -1.17 7.91
N PRO A 29 -18.34 -0.56 7.00
CA PRO A 29 -18.21 -0.76 5.56
C PRO A 29 -16.92 -0.19 4.97
N ASP A 30 -16.24 0.73 5.66
CA ASP A 30 -14.98 1.33 5.21
C ASP A 30 -13.76 0.43 5.46
N ARG A 31 -13.88 -0.55 6.37
CA ARG A 31 -12.79 -1.49 6.67
C ARG A 31 -12.39 -2.33 5.46
N LYS A 32 -13.33 -2.54 4.50
CA LYS A 32 -13.05 -3.23 3.24
C LYS A 32 -11.99 -2.53 2.39
N TYR A 33 -11.83 -1.21 2.54
CA TYR A 33 -10.81 -0.45 1.83
C TYR A 33 -9.40 -0.73 2.34
N VAL A 34 -9.26 -1.46 3.45
CA VAL A 34 -8.00 -1.91 4.04
C VAL A 34 -8.02 -3.44 4.19
N SER A 35 -8.59 -4.13 3.20
CA SER A 35 -8.60 -5.60 3.14
C SER A 35 -7.55 -6.08 2.15
N GLY A 36 -6.59 -6.87 2.62
CA GLY A 36 -5.46 -7.36 1.81
C GLY A 36 -5.81 -8.38 0.71
N GLU A 37 -7.09 -8.69 0.51
CA GLU A 37 -7.58 -9.68 -0.47
C GLU A 37 -7.79 -9.09 -1.86
N ASP A 38 -8.09 -7.78 -2.00
CA ASP A 38 -8.38 -7.16 -3.30
C ASP A 38 -7.32 -6.11 -3.67
N PRO A 39 -6.73 -6.17 -4.88
CA PRO A 39 -5.74 -5.18 -5.33
C PRO A 39 -6.32 -3.76 -5.51
N ALA A 40 -7.65 -3.62 -5.53
CA ALA A 40 -8.33 -2.33 -5.52
C ALA A 40 -8.27 -1.63 -4.15
N PHE A 41 -7.91 -2.34 -3.08
CA PHE A 41 -7.88 -1.81 -1.71
C PHE A 41 -6.46 -1.66 -1.16
N LEU A 42 -6.35 -0.93 -0.05
CA LEU A 42 -5.10 -0.74 0.66
C LEU A 42 -4.75 -2.01 1.44
N ARG A 43 -3.45 -2.24 1.56
CA ARG A 43 -2.87 -3.29 2.38
C ARG A 43 -1.89 -2.67 3.36
N ILE A 44 -1.93 -3.19 4.58
CA ILE A 44 -0.93 -2.90 5.60
C ILE A 44 0.14 -3.99 5.50
N VAL A 45 1.39 -3.58 5.30
CA VAL A 45 2.54 -4.47 5.21
C VAL A 45 3.62 -4.03 6.18
N SER A 46 4.42 -4.97 6.65
CA SER A 46 5.56 -4.68 7.53
C SER A 46 6.84 -4.66 6.71
N LEU A 47 7.69 -3.66 6.96
CA LEU A 47 9.04 -3.56 6.42
C LEU A 47 10.01 -3.40 7.60
N GLY A 48 10.59 -4.51 8.04
CA GLY A 48 11.38 -4.53 9.27
C GLY A 48 10.49 -4.30 10.49
N ASP A 49 10.80 -3.28 11.28
CA ASP A 49 10.03 -2.87 12.48
C ASP A 49 8.89 -1.89 12.13
N ASP A 50 8.90 -1.36 10.92
CA ASP A 50 7.97 -0.33 10.49
C ASP A 50 6.78 -0.92 9.73
N LEU A 51 5.61 -0.31 9.94
CA LEU A 51 4.40 -0.62 9.19
C LEU A 51 4.23 0.37 8.05
N TYR A 52 3.70 -0.10 6.93
CA TYR A 52 3.40 0.69 5.74
C TYR A 52 1.97 0.42 5.28
N VAL A 53 1.31 1.44 4.75
CA VAL A 53 -0.02 1.33 4.14
C VAL A 53 0.03 1.79 2.69
N GLY A 54 -0.54 0.99 1.79
CA GLY A 54 -0.45 1.27 0.36
C GLY A 54 -1.04 0.15 -0.49
N LYS A 55 -0.66 0.12 -1.76
CA LYS A 55 -1.09 -0.91 -2.70
C LYS A 55 0.05 -1.77 -3.16
N VAL A 56 -0.20 -3.07 -3.19
CA VAL A 56 0.67 -4.04 -3.86
C VAL A 56 0.23 -4.13 -5.31
N VAL A 57 1.17 -3.90 -6.23
CA VAL A 57 0.96 -3.92 -7.67
C VAL A 57 1.86 -4.96 -8.33
N GLU A 58 1.41 -5.51 -9.44
CA GLU A 58 2.20 -6.48 -10.21
C GLU A 58 3.43 -5.82 -10.85
N ASP A 59 4.40 -6.66 -11.20
CA ASP A 59 5.78 -6.27 -11.46
C ASP A 59 5.98 -5.35 -12.69
N ARG A 60 4.96 -5.18 -13.56
CA ARG A 60 5.09 -4.37 -14.79
C ARG A 60 4.15 -3.16 -14.79
N LEU A 61 4.52 -2.13 -14.04
CA LEU A 61 3.80 -0.85 -14.06
C LEU A 61 4.36 0.12 -15.09
N THR A 62 3.47 0.79 -15.81
CA THR A 62 3.81 1.99 -16.59
C THR A 62 3.88 3.22 -15.67
N THR A 63 4.59 4.25 -16.09
CA THR A 63 4.68 5.52 -15.35
C THR A 63 3.30 6.16 -15.13
N ASP A 64 2.40 6.05 -16.10
CA ASP A 64 1.00 6.49 -15.99
C ASP A 64 0.26 5.75 -14.86
N ARG A 65 0.43 4.42 -14.79
CA ARG A 65 -0.18 3.59 -13.74
C ARG A 65 0.35 3.89 -12.36
N VAL A 66 1.61 4.33 -12.23
CA VAL A 66 2.17 4.73 -10.92
C VAL A 66 1.43 5.95 -10.39
N ASP A 67 1.18 6.96 -11.22
CA ASP A 67 0.43 8.15 -10.79
C ASP A 67 -1.04 7.82 -10.48
N ASP A 68 -1.66 6.95 -11.26
CA ASP A 68 -3.02 6.48 -11.00
C ASP A 68 -3.14 5.75 -9.65
N VAL A 69 -2.20 4.83 -9.37
CA VAL A 69 -2.13 4.12 -8.08
C VAL A 69 -1.85 5.09 -6.94
N ARG A 70 -0.95 6.06 -7.13
CA ARG A 70 -0.67 7.11 -6.14
C ARG A 70 -1.94 7.89 -5.78
N ARG A 71 -2.65 8.40 -6.79
CA ARG A 71 -3.92 9.13 -6.60
C ARG A 71 -4.96 8.26 -5.90
N ASN A 72 -5.03 6.99 -6.27
CA ASN A 72 -5.97 6.06 -5.67
C ASN A 72 -5.65 5.82 -4.18
N VAL A 73 -4.38 5.57 -3.83
CA VAL A 73 -3.94 5.39 -2.44
C VAL A 73 -4.26 6.63 -1.60
N VAL A 74 -3.88 7.81 -2.09
CA VAL A 74 -4.13 9.09 -1.41
C VAL A 74 -5.63 9.35 -1.24
N SER A 75 -6.44 9.07 -2.26
CA SER A 75 -7.90 9.24 -2.20
C SER A 75 -8.57 8.33 -1.17
N ILE A 76 -8.16 7.06 -1.10
CA ILE A 76 -8.68 6.13 -0.10
C ILE A 76 -8.24 6.56 1.30
N LEU A 77 -6.97 6.93 1.49
CA LEU A 77 -6.47 7.39 2.78
C LEU A 77 -7.18 8.67 3.26
N HIS A 78 -7.42 9.64 2.38
CA HIS A 78 -8.20 10.83 2.74
C HIS A 78 -9.64 10.49 3.13
N ARG A 79 -10.25 9.48 2.48
CA ARG A 79 -11.59 9.01 2.86
C ARG A 79 -11.60 8.37 4.24
N LEU A 80 -10.59 7.53 4.55
CA LEU A 80 -10.50 6.80 5.80
C LEU A 80 -10.00 7.67 6.96
N CYS A 81 -9.13 8.63 6.66
CA CYS A 81 -8.38 9.43 7.61
C CYS A 81 -8.42 10.92 7.20
N PRO A 82 -9.60 11.56 7.21
CA PRO A 82 -9.78 12.94 6.71
C PRO A 82 -8.96 13.97 7.49
N ASP A 83 -8.71 13.74 8.77
CA ASP A 83 -7.92 14.62 9.65
C ASP A 83 -6.39 14.40 9.53
N THR A 84 -5.95 13.36 8.81
CA THR A 84 -4.51 13.09 8.66
C THR A 84 -3.95 13.77 7.40
N ARG A 85 -2.82 14.47 7.55
CA ARG A 85 -2.06 14.98 6.41
C ARG A 85 -1.37 13.81 5.70
N ILE A 86 -1.91 13.42 4.54
CA ILE A 86 -1.30 12.40 3.68
C ILE A 86 -0.28 13.10 2.76
N PRO A 87 0.99 12.63 2.70
CA PRO A 87 1.96 13.16 1.75
C PRO A 87 1.55 12.85 0.32
N GLU A 88 1.82 13.79 -0.58
CA GLU A 88 1.61 13.65 -2.02
C GLU A 88 2.67 12.78 -2.70
N THR A 89 3.80 12.54 -2.02
CA THR A 89 4.86 11.62 -2.45
C THR A 89 4.72 10.30 -1.69
N LEU A 90 4.64 9.20 -2.44
CA LEU A 90 4.61 7.84 -1.92
C LEU A 90 5.89 7.11 -2.28
N GLU A 91 6.26 6.16 -1.44
CA GLU A 91 7.42 5.29 -1.62
C GLU A 91 7.05 4.10 -2.49
N ILE A 92 7.97 3.72 -3.38
CA ILE A 92 7.86 2.52 -4.21
C ILE A 92 8.90 1.52 -3.70
N VAL A 93 8.44 0.41 -3.14
CA VAL A 93 9.27 -0.59 -2.49
C VAL A 93 9.04 -1.95 -3.15
N ALA A 94 10.09 -2.71 -3.44
CA ALA A 94 9.92 -4.07 -3.93
C ALA A 94 9.45 -4.98 -2.77
N CYS A 95 8.35 -5.70 -2.96
CA CYS A 95 7.97 -6.78 -2.07
C CYS A 95 8.98 -7.92 -2.23
N LEU A 96 9.48 -8.43 -1.11
CA LEU A 96 10.09 -9.75 -1.11
C LEU A 96 8.97 -10.74 -1.39
N ALA A 97 9.13 -11.57 -2.43
CA ALA A 97 8.26 -12.72 -2.57
C ALA A 97 8.34 -13.50 -1.24
N GLU A 98 7.19 -13.78 -0.63
CA GLU A 98 7.17 -14.75 0.47
C GLU A 98 7.89 -16.00 -0.08
N PRO A 99 8.86 -16.59 0.64
CA PRO A 99 9.49 -17.81 0.20
C PRO A 99 8.38 -18.85 0.13
N GLY A 100 7.83 -19.03 -1.08
CA GLY A 100 6.82 -20.03 -1.36
C GLY A 100 7.39 -21.35 -0.90
N HIS A 101 6.68 -21.97 0.04
CA HIS A 101 6.77 -23.40 0.26
C HIS A 101 6.72 -24.07 -1.11
N GLY A 102 7.89 -24.58 -1.53
CA GLY A 102 8.03 -25.36 -2.76
C GLY A 102 7.15 -26.60 -2.73
N PRO A 103 6.96 -27.23 -3.90
CA PRO A 103 5.91 -28.23 -4.16
C PRO A 103 5.91 -29.43 -3.21
#